data_AF-A0A9C7RIF5-F1
#
_entry.id   AF-A0A9C7RIF5-F1
#
_cell.length_a   1.000
_cell.length_b   1.000
_cell.length_c   1.000
_cell.angle_alpha   90.00
_cell.angle_beta   90.00
_cell.angle_gamma   90.00
#
_symmetry.space_group_name_H-M   'P 1'
#
loop_
_entity.id
_entity.type
_entity.pdbx_description
1 polymer ?
#
loop_
_entity_poly.entity_id
_entity_poly.type
_entity_poly.pdbx_seq_one_letter_code
_entity_poly.pdbx_strand_id
1 'polypeptide(L)'
;EAIHPFLDGNGRVGRLLVSLLLSAWGLLPQPLLYLSAYFETHRQEYYDHLLSVSQKGTWEAWLEFFLKGVDQQAKESTARLRRLGDIRLKFEEIISLERTRKTLAQALDFLIGQPIITVSQLQDGIGLNNFVTAQRYVDRLIDLGILRQLGERSRNRLFVAGEILKGIEGELGSED
;
A
#
# COMPACT_ATOMS: atom_id res chain seq x y z
N GLU A 1 -21.47 0.21 14.44
CA GLU A 1 -20.91 0.82 15.66
C GLU A 1 -21.89 0.89 16.84
N ALA A 2 -23.16 1.21 16.61
CA ALA A 2 -24.17 1.36 17.68
C ALA A 2 -24.38 0.13 18.59
N ILE A 3 -24.28 -1.11 18.06
CA ILE A 3 -24.41 -2.34 18.87
C ILE A 3 -23.21 -2.50 19.84
N HIS A 4 -22.04 -1.97 19.46
CA HIS A 4 -20.81 -1.96 20.26
C HIS A 4 -20.51 -3.28 21.03
N PRO A 5 -20.40 -4.43 20.34
CA PRO A 5 -20.39 -5.75 20.97
C PRO A 5 -19.10 -6.10 21.73
N PHE A 6 -17.99 -5.41 21.48
CA PHE A 6 -16.70 -5.65 22.13
C PHE A 6 -16.36 -4.56 23.16
N LEU A 7 -15.46 -4.88 24.09
CA LEU A 7 -14.97 -3.92 25.10
C LEU A 7 -14.14 -2.78 24.47
N ASP A 8 -13.38 -3.07 23.43
CA ASP A 8 -12.63 -2.09 22.62
C ASP A 8 -12.52 -2.59 21.16
N GLY A 9 -12.21 -1.69 20.23
CA GLY A 9 -11.89 -2.03 18.85
C GLY A 9 -13.09 -2.05 17.90
N ASN A 10 -14.30 -1.76 18.38
CA ASN A 10 -15.52 -1.80 17.57
C ASN A 10 -15.42 -0.95 16.29
N GLY A 11 -14.84 0.25 16.35
CA GLY A 11 -14.65 1.09 15.16
C GLY A 11 -13.66 0.51 14.16
N ARG A 12 -12.55 -0.08 14.63
CA ARG A 12 -11.55 -0.75 13.78
C ARG A 12 -12.17 -1.97 13.07
N VAL A 13 -12.89 -2.81 13.83
CA VAL A 13 -13.61 -3.98 13.30
C VAL A 13 -14.69 -3.53 12.33
N GLY A 14 -15.47 -2.51 12.66
CA GLY A 14 -16.52 -1.97 11.79
C GLY A 14 -15.99 -1.52 10.44
N ARG A 15 -14.91 -0.73 10.43
CA ARG A 15 -14.28 -0.26 9.18
C ARG A 15 -13.67 -1.40 8.36
N LEU A 16 -13.04 -2.37 9.02
CA LEU A 16 -12.52 -3.56 8.35
C LEU A 16 -13.65 -4.36 7.68
N LEU A 17 -14.77 -4.56 8.39
CA LEU A 17 -15.93 -5.30 7.89
C LEU A 17 -16.49 -4.68 6.61
N VAL A 18 -16.49 -3.36 6.47
CA VAL A 18 -16.96 -2.70 5.24
C VAL A 18 -16.19 -3.20 4.02
N SER A 19 -14.85 -3.17 4.08
CA SER A 19 -14.00 -3.60 2.95
C SER A 19 -14.17 -5.09 2.65
N LEU A 20 -14.28 -5.92 3.69
CA LEU A 20 -14.48 -7.35 3.55
C LEU A 20 -15.86 -7.70 2.98
N LEU A 21 -16.91 -6.99 3.38
CA LEU A 21 -18.26 -7.19 2.86
C LEU A 21 -18.36 -6.83 1.38
N LEU A 22 -17.73 -5.73 0.95
CA LEU A 22 -17.67 -5.37 -0.47
C LEU A 22 -17.00 -6.47 -1.31
N SER A 23 -15.94 -7.09 -0.79
CA SER A 23 -15.32 -8.24 -1.44
C SER A 23 -16.19 -9.49 -1.40
N ALA A 24 -16.81 -9.80 -0.26
CA ALA A 24 -17.69 -10.96 -0.11
C ALA A 24 -18.94 -10.86 -1.01
N TRP A 25 -19.43 -9.66 -1.27
CA TRP A 25 -20.54 -9.39 -2.19
C TRP A 25 -20.12 -9.32 -3.67
N GLY A 26 -18.84 -9.49 -3.98
CA GLY A 26 -18.33 -9.46 -5.35
C GLY A 26 -18.27 -8.07 -5.97
N LEU A 27 -18.40 -7.00 -5.17
CA LEU A 27 -18.27 -5.62 -5.64
C LEU A 27 -16.81 -5.21 -5.82
N LEU A 28 -15.89 -5.83 -5.08
CA LEU A 28 -14.45 -5.65 -5.22
C LEU A 28 -13.72 -7.00 -5.29
N PRO A 29 -12.76 -7.18 -6.21
CA PRO A 29 -12.01 -8.44 -6.32
C PRO A 29 -11.08 -8.68 -5.11
N GLN A 30 -10.68 -7.61 -4.42
CA GLN A 30 -9.83 -7.62 -3.23
C GLN A 30 -10.20 -6.42 -2.32
N PRO A 31 -9.94 -6.47 -1.00
CA PRO A 31 -10.30 -5.41 -0.06
C PRO A 31 -9.34 -4.21 -0.15
N LEU A 32 -9.26 -3.58 -1.32
CA LEU A 32 -8.32 -2.49 -1.64
C LEU A 32 -8.84 -1.08 -1.33
N LEU A 33 -10.07 -0.97 -0.83
CA LEU A 33 -10.70 0.32 -0.53
C LEU A 33 -10.36 0.75 0.91
N TYR A 34 -9.56 1.81 1.06
CA TYR A 34 -9.10 2.25 2.37
C TYR A 34 -9.97 3.36 3.00
N LEU A 35 -11.24 3.05 3.26
CA LEU A 35 -12.22 4.00 3.83
C LEU A 35 -11.80 4.65 5.16
N SER A 36 -10.92 4.00 5.92
CA SER A 36 -10.43 4.56 7.19
C SER A 36 -9.67 5.87 6.98
N ALA A 37 -8.96 6.07 5.85
CA ALA A 37 -8.30 7.34 5.56
C ALA A 37 -9.32 8.48 5.50
N TYR A 38 -10.39 8.31 4.73
CA TYR A 38 -11.44 9.31 4.60
C TYR A 38 -12.10 9.63 5.94
N PHE A 39 -12.44 8.61 6.73
CA PHE A 39 -13.04 8.82 8.04
C PHE A 39 -12.10 9.48 9.05
N GLU A 40 -10.79 9.23 8.99
CA GLU A 40 -9.83 9.91 9.87
C GLU A 40 -9.67 11.38 9.48
N THR A 41 -9.59 11.69 8.18
CA THR A 41 -9.56 13.09 7.70
C THR A 41 -10.84 13.85 8.05
N HIS A 42 -11.99 13.18 8.07
CA HIS A 42 -13.31 13.77 8.38
C HIS A 42 -13.85 13.29 9.74
N ARG A 43 -12.97 13.11 10.72
CA ARG A 43 -13.28 12.43 11.99
C ARG A 43 -14.46 13.03 12.73
N GLN A 44 -14.55 14.36 12.81
CA GLN A 44 -15.65 15.03 13.50
C GLN A 44 -16.99 14.76 12.81
N GLU A 45 -17.05 14.99 11.49
CA GLU A 45 -18.25 14.73 10.68
C GLU A 45 -18.70 13.26 10.77
N TYR A 46 -17.74 12.33 10.75
CA TYR A 46 -18.02 10.90 10.91
C TYR A 46 -18.79 10.62 12.20
N TYR A 47 -18.31 11.12 13.34
CA TYR A 47 -18.98 10.93 14.62
C TYR A 47 -20.33 11.66 14.70
N ASP A 48 -20.42 12.87 14.14
CA ASP A 48 -21.65 13.66 14.15
C ASP A 48 -22.75 12.98 13.33
N HIS A 49 -22.42 12.39 12.19
CA HIS A 49 -23.37 11.62 11.39
C HIS A 49 -23.82 10.34 12.12
N LEU A 50 -22.90 9.60 12.73
CA LEU A 50 -23.26 8.40 13.51
C LEU A 50 -24.17 8.73 14.70
N LEU A 51 -23.88 9.82 15.41
CA LEU A 51 -24.69 10.30 16.52
C LEU A 51 -26.09 10.72 16.04
N SER A 52 -26.16 11.45 14.92
CA SER A 52 -27.43 11.91 14.35
C SER A 52 -28.31 10.75 13.88
N VAL A 53 -27.71 9.69 13.32
CA VAL A 53 -28.42 8.44 13.02
C VAL A 53 -29.00 7.83 14.29
N SER A 54 -28.21 7.73 15.36
CA SER A 54 -28.66 7.12 16.62
C SER A 54 -29.75 7.92 17.33
N GLN A 55 -29.70 9.25 17.27
CA GLN A 55 -30.63 10.12 18.01
C GLN A 55 -31.87 10.51 17.21
N LYS A 56 -31.73 10.67 15.89
CA LYS A 56 -32.73 11.29 15.03
C LYS A 56 -33.09 10.45 13.80
N GLY A 57 -32.43 9.30 13.59
CA GLY A 57 -32.70 8.42 12.45
C GLY A 57 -32.30 9.03 11.09
N THR A 58 -31.34 9.95 11.06
CA THR A 58 -30.92 10.69 9.85
C THR A 58 -30.02 9.84 8.93
N TRP A 59 -30.56 8.76 8.39
CA TRP A 59 -29.82 7.79 7.57
C TRP A 59 -29.35 8.35 6.23
N GLU A 60 -30.15 9.21 5.58
CA GLU A 60 -29.81 9.77 4.26
C GLU A 60 -28.49 10.55 4.29
N ALA A 61 -28.33 11.44 5.27
CA ALA A 61 -27.09 12.22 5.44
C ALA A 61 -25.87 11.34 5.70
N TRP A 62 -26.03 10.28 6.51
CA TRP A 62 -24.97 9.30 6.75
C TRP A 62 -24.59 8.54 5.47
N LEU A 63 -25.58 8.09 4.70
CA LEU A 63 -25.34 7.38 3.45
C LEU A 63 -24.64 8.28 2.42
N GLU A 64 -25.04 9.55 2.31
CA GLU A 64 -24.38 10.51 1.43
C GLU A 64 -22.92 10.73 1.82
N PHE A 65 -22.64 10.96 3.10
CA PHE A 65 -21.27 11.08 3.63
C PHE A 65 -20.43 9.83 3.35
N PHE A 66 -21.01 8.66 3.60
CA PHE A 66 -20.34 7.37 3.38
C PHE A 66 -20.01 7.15 1.90
N LEU A 67 -20.98 7.40 1.00
CA LEU A 67 -20.79 7.23 -0.45
C LEU A 67 -19.78 8.21 -1.03
N LYS A 68 -19.70 9.44 -0.51
CA LYS A 68 -18.62 10.39 -0.84
C LYS A 68 -17.25 9.82 -0.46
N GLY A 69 -17.14 9.23 0.73
CA GLY A 69 -15.93 8.54 1.16
C GLY A 69 -15.54 7.37 0.25
N VAL A 70 -16.52 6.57 -0.18
CA VAL A 70 -16.29 5.48 -1.16
C VAL A 70 -15.78 6.02 -2.49
N ASP A 71 -16.43 7.04 -3.06
CA ASP A 71 -16.03 7.64 -4.33
C ASP A 71 -14.60 8.20 -4.28
N GLN A 72 -14.28 8.97 -3.24
CA GLN A 72 -12.95 9.55 -3.07
C GLN A 72 -11.87 8.47 -2.92
N GLN A 73 -12.10 7.48 -2.04
CA GLN A 73 -11.11 6.43 -1.81
C GLN A 73 -10.95 5.50 -3.02
N ALA A 74 -12.01 5.26 -3.80
CA ALA A 74 -11.92 4.50 -5.04
C ALA A 74 -11.05 5.24 -6.09
N LYS A 75 -11.22 6.56 -6.22
CA LYS A 75 -10.39 7.40 -7.09
C LYS A 75 -8.92 7.41 -6.65
N GLU A 76 -8.67 7.60 -5.36
CA GLU A 76 -7.32 7.58 -4.79
C GLU A 76 -6.62 6.22 -4.99
N SER A 77 -7.29 5.10 -4.66
CA SER A 77 -6.78 3.76 -4.91
C SER A 77 -6.48 3.50 -6.39
N THR A 78 -7.35 3.96 -7.29
CA THR A 78 -7.14 3.84 -8.74
C THR A 78 -5.92 4.64 -9.20
N ALA A 79 -5.77 5.88 -8.72
CA ALA A 79 -4.61 6.72 -9.04
C ALA A 79 -3.31 6.11 -8.51
N ARG A 80 -3.33 5.54 -7.30
CA ARG A 80 -2.19 4.84 -6.71
C ARG A 80 -1.77 3.61 -7.53
N LEU A 81 -2.73 2.78 -7.93
CA LEU A 81 -2.46 1.61 -8.77
C LEU A 81 -1.88 2.00 -10.13
N ARG A 82 -2.39 3.07 -10.76
CA ARG A 82 -1.84 3.59 -12.02
C ARG A 82 -0.39 4.03 -11.85
N ARG A 83 -0.09 4.86 -10.83
CA ARG A 83 1.29 5.29 -10.55
C ARG A 83 2.24 4.11 -10.35
N LEU A 84 1.82 3.08 -9.60
CA LEU A 84 2.64 1.87 -9.43
C LEU A 84 2.83 1.09 -10.73
N GLY A 85 1.80 1.02 -11.58
CA GLY A 85 1.90 0.46 -12.93
C GLY A 85 2.92 1.21 -13.79
N ASP A 86 2.88 2.55 -13.78
CA ASP A 86 3.80 3.39 -14.54
C ASP A 86 5.25 3.24 -14.05
N ILE A 87 5.46 3.18 -12.73
CA ILE A 87 6.78 2.92 -12.12
C ILE A 87 7.30 1.54 -12.55
N ARG A 88 6.43 0.52 -12.53
CA ARG A 88 6.80 -0.83 -12.96
C ARG A 88 7.24 -0.83 -14.42
N LEU A 89 6.45 -0.26 -15.32
CA LEU A 89 6.76 -0.20 -16.76
C LEU A 89 8.10 0.51 -17.02
N LYS A 90 8.32 1.65 -16.36
CA LYS A 90 9.59 2.39 -16.42
C LYS A 90 10.78 1.51 -16.05
N PHE A 91 10.69 0.75 -14.96
CA PHE A 91 11.79 -0.12 -14.54
C PHE A 91 11.92 -1.38 -15.39
N GLU A 92 10.83 -1.92 -15.93
CA GLU A 92 10.86 -3.02 -16.91
C GLU A 92 11.61 -2.61 -18.18
N GLU A 93 11.42 -1.39 -18.68
CA GLU A 93 12.17 -0.86 -19.82
C GLU A 93 13.68 -0.79 -19.54
N ILE A 94 14.07 -0.27 -18.38
CA ILE A 94 15.49 -0.20 -17.95
C ILE A 94 16.08 -1.61 -17.84
N ILE A 95 15.37 -2.53 -17.18
CA ILE A 95 15.80 -3.91 -16.97
C ILE A 95 15.87 -4.70 -18.29
N SER A 96 15.07 -4.36 -19.29
CA SER A 96 15.00 -5.09 -20.57
C SER A 96 16.34 -5.14 -21.31
N LEU A 97 17.21 -4.14 -21.07
CA LEU A 97 18.55 -3.99 -21.64
C LEU A 97 19.62 -4.83 -20.91
N GLU A 98 19.29 -5.42 -19.76
CA GLU A 98 20.22 -6.16 -18.92
C GLU A 98 20.38 -7.63 -19.36
N ARG A 99 21.60 -8.15 -19.23
CA ARG A 99 21.88 -9.57 -19.50
C ARG A 99 21.08 -10.50 -18.58
N THR A 100 20.88 -10.10 -17.32
CA THR A 100 20.17 -10.85 -16.29
C THR A 100 18.72 -10.37 -16.10
N ARG A 101 18.09 -9.84 -17.16
CA ARG A 101 16.75 -9.25 -17.12
C ARG A 101 15.66 -10.10 -16.46
N LYS A 102 15.71 -11.44 -16.61
CA LYS A 102 14.72 -12.34 -16.00
C LYS A 102 14.73 -12.26 -14.46
N THR A 103 15.91 -12.36 -13.85
CA THR A 103 16.04 -12.32 -12.39
C THR A 103 15.85 -10.91 -11.85
N LEU A 104 16.27 -9.89 -12.60
CA LEU A 104 16.00 -8.49 -12.24
C LEU A 104 14.49 -8.16 -12.30
N ALA A 105 13.74 -8.71 -13.25
CA ALA A 105 12.29 -8.57 -13.30
C ALA A 105 11.61 -9.25 -12.10
N GLN A 106 12.07 -10.43 -11.70
CA GLN A 106 11.59 -11.09 -10.46
C GLN A 106 11.91 -10.25 -9.21
N ALA A 107 13.10 -9.65 -9.15
CA ALA A 107 13.45 -8.73 -8.08
C ALA A 107 12.56 -7.48 -8.08
N LEU A 108 12.24 -6.92 -9.25
CA LEU A 108 11.32 -5.80 -9.36
C LEU A 108 9.92 -6.16 -8.86
N ASP A 109 9.37 -7.30 -9.26
CA ASP A 109 8.08 -7.79 -8.77
C ASP A 109 8.08 -7.95 -7.24
N PHE A 110 9.16 -8.50 -6.68
CA PHE A 110 9.35 -8.60 -5.23
C PHE A 110 9.38 -7.22 -4.55
N LEU A 111 10.10 -6.26 -5.13
CA LEU A 111 10.21 -4.89 -4.60
C LEU A 111 8.90 -4.11 -4.64
N ILE A 112 8.01 -4.39 -5.60
CA ILE A 112 6.65 -3.79 -5.63
C ILE A 112 5.84 -4.23 -4.41
N GLY A 113 5.97 -5.48 -3.97
CA GLY A 113 5.35 -5.97 -2.75
C GLY A 113 6.10 -5.57 -1.47
N GLN A 114 7.42 -5.43 -1.55
CA GLN A 114 8.28 -5.13 -0.42
C GLN A 114 9.37 -4.10 -0.81
N PRO A 115 9.08 -2.79 -0.72
CA PRO A 115 9.99 -1.74 -1.21
C PRO A 115 11.21 -1.51 -0.31
N ILE A 116 11.20 -2.04 0.92
CA ILE A 116 12.32 -1.94 1.86
C ILE A 116 12.80 -3.35 2.18
N ILE A 117 14.06 -3.62 1.83
CA ILE A 117 14.64 -4.96 1.89
C ILE A 117 16.06 -4.95 2.46
N THR A 118 16.46 -6.10 2.97
CA THR A 118 17.85 -6.51 3.12
C THR A 118 18.26 -7.42 1.96
N VAL A 119 19.55 -7.68 1.81
CA VAL A 119 20.05 -8.65 0.81
C VAL A 119 19.50 -10.06 1.06
N SER A 120 19.40 -10.46 2.33
CA SER A 120 18.81 -11.75 2.72
C SER A 120 17.33 -11.85 2.34
N GLN A 121 16.56 -10.78 2.54
CA GLN A 121 15.15 -10.77 2.12
C GLN A 121 14.99 -10.88 0.61
N LEU A 122 15.86 -10.24 -0.19
CA LEU A 122 15.85 -10.43 -1.65
C LEU A 122 16.23 -11.87 -2.02
N GLN A 123 17.26 -12.43 -1.38
CA GLN A 123 17.70 -13.81 -1.61
C GLN A 123 16.55 -14.78 -1.42
N ASP A 124 15.88 -14.72 -0.28
CA ASP A 124 14.77 -15.61 0.08
C ASP A 124 13.55 -15.33 -0.81
N GLY A 125 13.25 -14.04 -1.05
CA GLY A 125 12.08 -13.60 -1.80
C GLY A 125 12.06 -14.02 -3.26
N ILE A 126 13.23 -14.17 -3.91
CA ILE A 126 13.32 -14.61 -5.31
C ILE A 126 14.01 -15.98 -5.47
N GLY A 127 14.27 -16.69 -4.36
CA GLY A 127 14.81 -18.05 -4.37
C GLY A 127 16.25 -18.18 -4.89
N LEU A 128 17.13 -17.24 -4.52
CA LEU A 128 18.54 -17.30 -4.89
C LEU A 128 19.31 -18.27 -3.98
N ASN A 129 20.15 -19.09 -4.58
CA ASN A 129 20.90 -20.14 -3.88
C ASN A 129 22.04 -19.62 -2.98
N ASN A 130 22.48 -18.37 -3.15
CA ASN A 130 23.57 -17.84 -2.34
C ASN A 130 23.49 -16.32 -2.16
N PHE A 131 24.03 -15.87 -1.03
CA PHE A 131 24.06 -14.46 -0.62
C PHE A 131 24.88 -13.56 -1.55
N VAL A 132 26.00 -14.06 -2.09
CA VAL A 132 26.88 -13.27 -2.97
C VAL A 132 26.18 -12.88 -4.26
N THR A 133 25.40 -13.80 -4.84
CA THR A 133 24.56 -13.56 -6.01
C THR A 133 23.46 -12.55 -5.67
N ALA A 134 22.81 -12.68 -4.51
CA ALA A 134 21.81 -11.70 -4.06
C ALA A 134 22.42 -10.30 -3.90
N GLN A 135 23.62 -10.20 -3.29
CA GLN A 135 24.35 -8.94 -3.16
C GLN A 135 24.64 -8.32 -4.54
N ARG A 136 25.09 -9.12 -5.52
CA ARG A 136 25.31 -8.62 -6.89
C ARG A 136 24.04 -8.06 -7.54
N TYR A 137 22.88 -8.67 -7.29
CA TYR A 137 21.61 -8.15 -7.79
C TYR A 137 21.20 -6.86 -7.07
N VAL A 138 21.39 -6.78 -5.75
CA VAL A 138 21.18 -5.52 -5.01
C VAL A 138 22.07 -4.42 -5.56
N ASP A 139 23.37 -4.67 -5.72
CA ASP A 139 24.32 -3.71 -6.26
C ASP A 139 23.91 -3.28 -7.67
N ARG A 140 23.47 -4.22 -8.51
CA ARG A 140 22.99 -3.89 -9.86
C ARG A 140 21.72 -3.05 -9.83
N LEU A 141 20.78 -3.33 -8.95
CA LEU A 141 19.56 -2.53 -8.78
C LEU A 141 19.88 -1.12 -8.27
N ILE A 142 20.96 -0.94 -7.50
CA ILE A 142 21.48 0.38 -7.12
C ILE A 142 22.06 1.10 -8.34
N ASP A 143 22.88 0.42 -9.15
CA ASP A 143 23.44 1.01 -10.38
C ASP A 143 22.34 1.46 -11.36
N LEU A 144 21.23 0.73 -11.42
CA LEU A 144 20.07 1.07 -12.23
C LEU A 144 19.17 2.17 -11.61
N GLY A 145 19.51 2.66 -10.42
CA GLY A 145 18.75 3.68 -9.70
C GLY A 145 17.43 3.18 -9.09
N ILE A 146 17.19 1.87 -9.10
CA ILE A 146 15.97 1.25 -8.56
C ILE A 146 16.03 1.18 -7.04
N LEU A 147 17.21 0.86 -6.49
CA LEU A 147 17.46 0.81 -5.05
C LEU A 147 18.43 1.92 -4.62
N ARG A 148 18.31 2.31 -3.35
CA ARG A 148 19.34 3.08 -2.64
C ARG A 148 19.57 2.48 -1.26
N GLN A 149 20.81 2.53 -0.78
CA GLN A 149 21.09 2.15 0.60
C GLN A 149 20.53 3.18 1.58
N LEU A 150 19.94 2.70 2.67
CA LEU A 150 19.42 3.51 3.76
C LEU A 150 20.44 3.54 4.91
N GLY A 151 21.09 4.70 5.09
CA GLY A 151 22.06 4.95 6.16
C GLY A 151 23.43 4.30 5.98
N GLU A 152 24.37 4.66 6.87
CA GLU A 152 25.77 4.23 6.83
C GLU A 152 26.08 2.98 7.68
N ARG A 153 25.06 2.34 8.26
CA ARG A 153 25.26 1.20 9.17
C ARG A 153 25.90 0.01 8.45
N SER A 154 26.97 -0.54 9.05
CA SER A 154 27.73 -1.67 8.50
C SER A 154 27.04 -3.03 8.69
N ARG A 155 26.22 -3.18 9.74
CA ARG A 155 25.44 -4.39 10.03
C ARG A 155 23.96 -4.18 9.70
N ASN A 156 23.36 -5.16 9.03
CA ASN A 156 21.96 -5.17 8.60
C ASN A 156 21.60 -4.01 7.65
N ARG A 157 22.37 -3.88 6.55
CA ARG A 157 22.16 -2.85 5.52
C ARG A 157 20.74 -2.96 4.95
N LEU A 158 20.00 -1.87 5.03
CA LEU A 158 18.68 -1.73 4.44
C LEU A 158 18.81 -1.02 3.09
N PHE A 159 17.98 -1.45 2.15
CA PHE A 159 17.88 -0.88 0.81
C PHE A 159 16.42 -0.54 0.56
N VAL A 160 16.19 0.62 -0.06
CA VAL A 160 14.85 1.13 -0.32
C VAL A 160 14.68 1.41 -1.80
N ALA A 161 13.58 0.89 -2.36
CA ALA A 161 13.09 1.25 -3.68
C ALA A 161 12.28 2.54 -3.58
N GLY A 162 12.97 3.68 -3.65
CA GLY A 162 12.39 4.99 -3.29
C GLY A 162 11.19 5.40 -4.12
N GLU A 163 11.23 5.19 -5.44
CA GLU A 163 10.09 5.52 -6.32
C GLU A 163 8.89 4.59 -6.04
N ILE A 164 9.13 3.30 -5.81
CA ILE A 164 8.08 2.33 -5.48
C ILE A 164 7.44 2.69 -4.15
N LEU A 165 8.24 2.98 -3.12
CA LEU A 165 7.75 3.36 -1.79
C LEU A 165 6.84 4.60 -1.88
N LYS A 166 7.29 5.66 -2.56
CA LYS A 166 6.49 6.86 -2.81
C LYS A 166 5.21 6.55 -3.60
N GLY A 167 5.28 5.62 -4.56
CA GLY A 167 4.12 5.15 -5.31
C GLY A 167 3.07 4.49 -4.42
N ILE A 168 3.50 3.74 -3.39
CA ILE A 168 2.63 3.07 -2.40
C ILE A 168 2.06 4.08 -1.41
N GLU A 169 2.87 4.96 -0.83
CA GLU A 169 2.44 5.92 0.18
C GLU A 169 1.48 6.97 -0.41
N GLY A 170 1.75 7.45 -1.63
CA GLY A 170 1.08 8.63 -2.18
C GLY A 170 1.52 9.91 -1.45
N GLU A 171 0.75 10.99 -1.54
CA GLU A 171 1.04 12.27 -0.84
C GLU A 171 0.96 12.17 0.71
N LEU A 172 0.66 10.99 1.25
CA LEU A 172 0.62 10.72 2.70
C LEU A 172 2.03 10.59 3.34
N GLY A 173 3.10 10.79 2.57
CA GLY A 173 4.50 10.63 3.01
C GLY A 173 5.37 11.88 2.84
N SER A 174 4.79 13.07 2.73
CA SER A 174 5.54 14.33 2.86
C SER A 174 5.37 14.90 4.26
N GLU A 175 6.08 14.35 5.24
CA GLU A 175 6.43 15.03 6.48
C GLU A 175 7.76 14.43 6.98
N ASP A 176 8.79 15.27 6.92
CA ASP A 176 10.16 15.22 7.49
C ASP A 176 11.18 14.13 7.07
#